data_AF-A0A3P7M337-F1
#
_entry.id   AF-A0A3P7M337-F1
#
_cell.length_a   1.000
_cell.length_b   1.000
_cell.length_c   1.000
_cell.angle_alpha   90.00
_cell.angle_beta   90.00
_cell.angle_gamma   90.00
#
_symmetry.space_group_name_H-M   'P 1'
#
loop_
_entity.id
_entity.type
_entity.pdbx_description
1 polymer ?
#
loop_
_entity_poly.entity_id
_entity_poly.type
_entity_poly.pdbx_seq_one_letter_code
_entity_poly.pdbx_strand_id
1 'polypeptide(L)' 'MGEEKLVALQLMRKFLAFENSNEPLQIKSVVVKEGLKGIIYIEAFKQSHVANAINGVSALNQFNVTV' A
#
# COMPACT_ATOMS: atom_id res chain seq x y z
N MET A 1 -2.42 -2.59 15.32
CA MET A 1 -1.33 -1.59 15.50
C MET A 1 -0.03 -2.37 15.66
N GLY A 2 1.03 -2.04 14.92
CA GLY A 2 2.29 -2.81 14.93
C GLY A 2 2.48 -3.79 13.76
N GLU A 3 1.56 -3.79 12.78
CA GLU A 3 1.61 -4.66 11.61
C GLU A 3 2.15 -3.95 10.36
N GLU A 4 2.67 -2.73 10.49
CA GLU A 4 3.03 -1.87 9.35
C GLU A 4 4.06 -2.56 8.43
N LYS A 5 5.04 -3.25 9.01
CA LYS A 5 6.04 -4.05 8.27
C LYS A 5 5.39 -5.25 7.54
N LEU A 6 4.41 -5.91 8.16
CA LEU A 6 3.68 -7.02 7.55
C LEU A 6 2.80 -6.55 6.39
N VAL A 7 2.13 -5.41 6.56
CA VAL A 7 1.31 -4.78 5.52
C VAL A 7 2.17 -4.35 4.33
N ALA A 8 3.35 -3.75 4.58
CA ALA A 8 4.28 -3.41 3.51
C ALA A 8 4.74 -4.66 2.73
N LEU A 9 5.05 -5.76 3.43
CA LEU A 9 5.37 -7.04 2.80
C LEU A 9 4.19 -7.63 2.01
N GLN A 10 2.96 -7.51 2.52
CA GLN A 10 1.76 -7.95 1.82
C GLN A 10 1.57 -7.15 0.52
N LEU A 11 1.72 -5.81 0.56
CA LEU A 11 1.63 -4.95 -0.62
C LEU A 11 2.72 -5.27 -1.65
N MET A 12 3.95 -5.56 -1.20
CA MET A 12 5.03 -6.00 -2.08
C MET A 12 4.67 -7.32 -2.80
N ARG A 13 4.15 -8.31 -2.08
CA ARG A 13 3.69 -9.58 -2.69
C ARG A 13 2.56 -9.36 -3.67
N LYS A 14 1.59 -8.51 -3.32
CA LYS A 14 0.48 -8.14 -4.21
C LYS A 14 0.98 -7.44 -5.47
N PHE A 15 1.96 -6.54 -5.36
CA PHE A 15 2.58 -5.86 -6.50
C PHE A 15 3.18 -6.87 -7.48
N LEU A 16 4.02 -7.79 -6.98
CA LEU A 16 4.65 -8.83 -7.80
C LEU A 16 3.61 -9.77 -8.44
N ALA A 17 2.55 -10.12 -7.72
CA ALA A 17 1.51 -11.00 -8.25
C ALA A 17 0.75 -10.39 -9.45
N PHE A 18 0.64 -9.06 -9.52
CA PHE A 18 -0.08 -8.35 -10.58
C PHE A 18 0.85 -7.75 -11.64
N GLU A 19 2.18 -7.85 -11.50
CA GLU A 19 3.14 -7.13 -12.36
C GLU A 19 2.99 -7.45 -13.85
N ASN A 20 2.65 -8.71 -14.17
CA ASN A 20 2.45 -9.21 -15.53
C ASN A 20 0.96 -9.39 -15.89
N SER A 21 0.05 -8.85 -15.09
CA SER A 21 -1.38 -8.89 -15.36
C SER A 21 -1.82 -7.75 -16.29
N ASN A 22 -3.06 -7.79 -16.77
CA ASN A 22 -3.65 -6.69 -17.53
C ASN A 22 -3.91 -5.44 -16.67
N GLU A 23 -3.89 -5.57 -15.34
CA GLU A 23 -4.16 -4.49 -14.39
C GLU A 23 -3.06 -4.41 -13.31
N PRO A 24 -1.83 -3.99 -13.68
CA PRO A 24 -0.73 -3.88 -12.72
C PRO A 24 -0.96 -2.75 -11.72
N LEU A 25 -0.42 -2.91 -10.51
CA LEU A 25 -0.44 -1.86 -9.50
C LEU A 25 0.47 -0.68 -9.93
N GLN A 26 -0.02 0.55 -9.72
CA GLN A 26 0.66 1.77 -10.18
C GLN A 26 1.32 2.58 -9.04
N ILE A 27 1.54 1.94 -7.89
CA ILE A 27 2.34 2.48 -6.79
C ILE A 27 3.84 2.30 -7.09
N LYS A 28 4.69 3.14 -6.51
CA LYS A 28 6.15 3.14 -6.72
C LYS A 28 6.91 2.59 -5.54
N SER A 29 6.51 2.96 -4.33
CA SER A 29 7.15 2.50 -3.10
C SER A 29 6.15 2.46 -1.94
N VAL A 30 6.46 1.63 -0.95
CA VAL A 30 5.79 1.62 0.36
C VAL A 30 6.87 1.81 1.42
N VAL A 31 6.70 2.79 2.30
CA VAL A 31 7.68 3.13 3.33
C VAL A 31 7.03 3.00 4.71
N VAL A 32 7.71 2.24 5.57
CA VAL A 32 7.40 2.13 6.99
C VAL A 32 8.45 2.92 7.76
N LYS A 33 8.04 3.98 8.46
CA LYS A 33 8.94 4.79 9.27
C LYS A 33 9.08 4.18 10.66
N GLU A 34 10.31 3.88 11.08
CA GLU A 34 10.55 3.35 12.42
C GLU A 34 10.12 4.33 13.51
N GLY A 35 9.51 3.80 14.57
CA GLY A 35 8.96 4.59 15.67
C GLY A 35 7.59 5.24 15.40
N LEU A 36 7.12 5.28 14.14
CA LEU A 36 5.78 5.75 13.80
C LEU A 36 4.81 4.58 13.69
N LYS A 37 3.74 4.60 14.49
CA LYS A 37 2.75 3.51 14.56
C LYS A 37 1.44 3.92 13.90
N GLY A 38 0.77 2.96 13.26
CA GLY A 38 -0.57 3.12 12.70
C GLY A 38 -0.63 3.77 11.33
N ILE A 39 0.51 4.03 10.68
CA ILE A 39 0.56 4.70 9.37
C ILE A 39 1.68 4.09 8.51
N ILE A 40 1.43 3.99 7.21
CA ILE A 40 2.43 3.70 6.17
C ILE A 40 2.38 4.80 5.12
N TYR A 41 3.49 5.03 4.43
CA TYR A 41 3.54 5.96 3.30
C TYR A 41 3.56 5.16 2.01
N ILE A 42 2.79 5.61 1.02
CA ILE A 42 2.74 4.99 -0.30
C ILE A 42 3.02 6.08 -1.33
N GLU A 43 4.03 5.86 -2.15
CA GLU A 43 4.37 6.75 -3.26
C GLU A 43 3.59 6.33 -4.51
N ALA A 44 2.86 7.28 -5.10
CA ALA A 44 2.17 7.07 -6.37
C ALA A 44 1.87 8.41 -7.05
N PHE A 45 1.61 8.38 -8.36
CA PHE A 45 1.30 9.59 -9.13
C PHE A 45 -0.11 10.14 -8.86
N LYS A 46 -1.07 9.28 -8.51
CA LYS A 46 -2.47 9.66 -8.21
C LYS A 46 -2.96 8.94 -6.97
N GLN A 47 -3.83 9.59 -6.20
CA GLN A 47 -4.50 8.98 -5.06
C GLN A 47 -5.29 7.72 -5.44
N SER A 48 -5.89 7.68 -6.64
CA SER A 48 -6.59 6.49 -7.14
C SER A 48 -5.69 5.26 -7.29
N HIS A 49 -4.40 5.45 -7.58
CA HIS A 49 -3.44 4.33 -7.65
C HIS A 49 -3.23 3.71 -6.26
N VAL A 50 -3.18 4.56 -5.22
CA VAL A 50 -3.10 4.11 -3.82
C VAL A 50 -4.37 3.37 -3.44
N ALA A 51 -5.54 3.95 -3.71
CA ALA A 51 -6.84 3.33 -3.42
C ALA A 51 -6.97 1.93 -4.05
N ASN A 52 -6.59 1.77 -5.32
CA ASN A 52 -6.60 0.47 -5.99
C ASN A 52 -5.61 -0.51 -5.37
N ALA A 53 -4.39 -0.07 -5.02
CA ALA A 53 -3.37 -0.93 -4.42
C ALA A 53 -3.79 -1.46 -3.04
N ILE A 54 -4.40 -0.63 -2.19
CA ILE A 54 -4.80 -0.98 -0.83
C ILE A 54 -6.16 -1.68 -0.74
N ASN A 55 -6.92 -1.74 -1.85
CA ASN A 55 -8.19 -2.45 -1.91
C ASN A 55 -8.00 -3.93 -1.49
N GLY A 56 -8.85 -4.39 -0.57
CA GLY A 56 -8.80 -5.74 -0.01
C GLY A 56 -7.73 -5.99 1.05
N VAL A 57 -6.98 -4.95 1.47
CA VAL A 57 -6.01 -5.05 2.57
C VAL A 57 -6.69 -4.61 3.87
N SER A 58 -7.15 -5.58 4.68
CA SER A 58 -7.95 -5.33 5.89
C SER A 58 -7.29 -4.44 6.94
N ALA A 59 -5.96 -4.42 7.00
CA ALA A 59 -5.20 -3.59 7.93
C ALA A 59 -5.16 -2.10 7.53
N LEU A 60 -5.62 -1.74 6.33
CA LEU A 60 -5.62 -0.37 5.82
C LEU A 60 -7.04 0.17 5.67
N ASN A 61 -7.23 1.42 6.07
CA ASN A 61 -8.50 2.11 5.85
C ASN A 61 -8.47 2.87 4.53
N GLN A 62 -9.13 2.31 3.50
CA GLN A 62 -9.20 2.90 2.16
C GLN A 62 -9.89 4.27 2.10
N PHE A 63 -10.66 4.63 3.13
CA PHE A 63 -11.35 5.92 3.24
C PHE A 63 -10.52 6.97 3.98
N ASN A 64 -9.40 6.58 4.59
CA ASN A 64 -8.52 7.48 5.32
C ASN A 64 -7.15 7.56 4.64
N VAL A 65 -7.14 8.13 3.44
CA VAL A 65 -5.93 8.44 2.67
C VAL A 65 -5.74 9.95 2.68
N THR A 66 -4.67 10.42 3.31
CA THR A 66 -4.31 11.84 3.39
C THR A 66 -3.16 12.14 2.43
N VAL A 67 -3.21 13.29 1.76
CA VAL A 67 -2.20 13.75 0.78
C VAL A 67 -1.38 14.88 1.37
#